data_AF-A0A397PAV4-F1
#
_entry.id   AF-A0A397PAV4-F1
#
_cell.length_a   1.000
_cell.length_b   1.000
_cell.length_c   1.000
_cell.angle_alpha   90.00
_cell.angle_beta   90.00
_cell.angle_gamma   90.00
#
_symmetry.space_group_name_H-M   'P 1'
#
loop_
_entity.id
_entity.type
_entity.pdbx_description
1 polymer ?
#
loop_
_entity_poly.entity_id
_entity_poly.type
_entity_poly.pdbx_seq_one_letter_code
_entity_poly.pdbx_strand_id
1 'polypeptide(L)'
;MRSLGDPAFFRLFDALVVEANPQAGLKKPRWSIADTDWQWERHTFGGATHSFTMETCTVVRRPPKSWTLLVVKEFWWTADQRKPLRDLRWAKLVSGSRADTMRWLQARDRTRLAFGGASNISD
;
A
#
# COMPACT_ATOMS: atom_id res chain seq x y z
N MET A 1 -6.14 -9.83 -10.03
CA MET A 1 -6.23 -8.36 -9.85
C MET A 1 -6.54 -7.70 -11.20
N ARG A 2 -7.67 -6.99 -11.34
CA ARG A 2 -8.15 -6.38 -12.60
C ARG A 2 -7.88 -4.87 -12.66
N SER A 3 -7.90 -4.18 -11.52
CA SER A 3 -7.74 -2.72 -11.43
C SER A 3 -7.04 -2.27 -10.14
N LEU A 4 -6.58 -1.01 -10.11
CA LEU A 4 -6.03 -0.35 -8.92
C LEU A 4 -7.10 -0.04 -7.84
N GLY A 5 -8.39 -0.16 -8.16
CA GLY A 5 -9.49 0.00 -7.20
C GLY A 5 -9.97 -1.32 -6.59
N ASP A 6 -9.43 -2.45 -7.04
CA ASP A 6 -9.92 -3.76 -6.59
C ASP A 6 -9.45 -4.06 -5.16
N PRO A 7 -10.28 -4.74 -4.33
CA PRO A 7 -9.84 -5.22 -3.02
C PRO A 7 -8.56 -6.09 -3.07
N ALA A 8 -8.37 -6.84 -4.17
CA ALA A 8 -7.17 -7.64 -4.38
C ALA A 8 -5.90 -6.80 -4.53
N PHE A 9 -6.01 -5.60 -5.13
CA PHE A 9 -4.89 -4.67 -5.22
C PHE A 9 -4.46 -4.20 -3.82
N PHE A 10 -5.40 -3.75 -2.99
CA PHE A 10 -5.08 -3.27 -1.65
C PHE A 10 -4.53 -4.38 -0.75
N ARG A 11 -5.02 -5.63 -0.88
CA ARG A 11 -4.44 -6.76 -0.16
C ARG A 11 -2.98 -7.01 -0.53
N LEU A 12 -2.65 -7.04 -1.82
CA LEU A 12 -1.26 -7.17 -2.26
C LEU A 12 -0.41 -5.99 -1.76
N PHE A 13 -0.92 -4.77 -1.92
CA PHE A 13 -0.22 -3.56 -1.52
C PHE A 13 0.12 -3.57 -0.03
N ASP A 14 -0.85 -3.89 0.82
CA ASP A 14 -0.67 -4.00 2.27
C ASP A 14 0.36 -5.08 2.61
N ALA A 15 0.30 -6.20 1.91
CA ALA A 15 1.26 -7.28 2.10
C ALA A 15 2.69 -6.85 1.72
N LEU A 16 2.87 -6.07 0.64
CA LEU A 16 4.17 -5.51 0.23
C LEU A 16 4.71 -4.50 1.26
N VAL A 17 3.82 -3.67 1.82
CA VAL A 17 4.17 -2.73 2.87
C VAL A 17 4.64 -3.45 4.13
N VAL A 18 3.92 -4.49 4.57
CA VAL A 18 4.28 -5.27 5.77
C VAL A 18 5.59 -6.03 5.58
N GLU A 19 5.84 -6.64 4.41
CA GLU A 19 7.12 -7.33 4.14
C GLU A 19 8.31 -6.38 4.23
N ALA A 20 8.17 -5.15 3.70
CA ALA A 20 9.23 -4.15 3.76
C ALA A 20 9.36 -3.49 5.16
N ASN A 21 8.31 -3.55 5.98
CA ASN A 21 8.25 -2.94 7.30
C ASN A 21 7.49 -3.86 8.30
N PRO A 22 8.13 -4.94 8.78
CA PRO A 22 7.46 -6.01 9.51
C PRO A 22 6.99 -5.62 10.93
N GLN A 23 7.36 -4.43 11.42
CA GLN A 23 6.93 -3.96 12.74
C GLN A 23 5.67 -3.09 12.62
N ALA A 24 4.73 -3.29 13.55
CA ALA A 24 3.53 -2.47 13.66
C ALA A 24 3.93 -1.00 13.94
N GLY A 25 3.93 -0.19 12.90
CA GLY A 25 4.45 1.16 12.90
C GLY A 25 5.57 1.26 11.88
N LEU A 26 5.27 1.89 10.74
CA LEU A 26 6.23 2.14 9.66
C LEU A 26 7.43 2.94 10.19
N LYS A 27 8.47 2.23 10.65
CA LYS A 27 9.70 2.86 11.18
C LYS A 27 10.54 3.52 10.09
N LYS A 28 10.31 3.14 8.83
CA LYS A 28 11.01 3.63 7.66
C LYS A 28 9.99 4.30 6.75
N PRO A 29 9.97 5.65 6.69
CA PRO A 29 9.08 6.37 5.79
C PRO A 29 9.52 6.23 4.32
N ARG A 30 10.73 5.69 4.06
CA ARG A 30 11.25 5.44 2.73
C ARG A 30 11.89 4.06 2.66
N TRP A 31 11.61 3.33 1.58
CA TRP A 31 12.23 2.03 1.29
C TRP A 31 12.14 1.75 -0.21
N SER A 32 12.71 0.63 -0.65
CA SER A 32 12.64 0.20 -2.04
C SER A 32 12.26 -1.27 -2.12
N ILE A 33 11.51 -1.64 -3.17
CA ILE A 33 11.20 -3.03 -3.51
C ILE A 33 11.58 -3.23 -4.97
N ALA A 34 12.57 -4.08 -5.23
CA ALA A 34 13.14 -4.27 -6.58
C ALA A 34 13.51 -2.92 -7.23
N ASP A 35 12.89 -2.60 -8.36
CA ASP A 35 13.10 -1.37 -9.15
C ASP A 35 12.14 -0.23 -8.78
N THR A 36 11.50 -0.28 -7.61
CA THR A 36 10.58 0.76 -7.12
C THR A 36 11.07 1.39 -5.81
N ASP A 37 10.93 2.70 -5.71
CA ASP A 37 11.15 3.50 -4.51
C ASP A 37 9.81 3.91 -3.90
N TRP A 38 9.69 3.73 -2.60
CA TRP A 38 8.47 3.91 -1.84
C TRP A 38 8.68 5.00 -0.80
N GLN A 39 7.69 5.87 -0.69
CA GLN A 39 7.63 6.90 0.34
C GLN A 39 6.26 6.84 1.01
N TRP A 40 6.25 6.78 2.33
CA TRP A 40 5.05 6.75 3.15
C TRP A 40 4.98 7.97 4.04
N GLU A 41 3.79 8.56 4.11
CA GLU A 41 3.48 9.66 5.00
C GLU A 41 2.18 9.33 5.75
N ARG A 42 2.12 9.71 7.03
CA ARG A 42 0.95 9.54 7.86
C ARG A 42 0.64 10.84 8.57
N HIS A 43 -0.58 11.32 8.38
CA HIS A 43 -1.12 12.48 9.05
C HIS A 43 -2.23 12.00 9.98
N THR A 44 -2.15 12.39 11.25
CA THR A 44 -3.19 12.11 12.23
C THR A 44 -3.69 13.42 12.79
N PHE A 45 -5.00 13.57 12.85
CA PHE A 45 -5.66 14.70 13.48
C PHE A 45 -6.58 14.16 14.58
N GLY A 46 -6.47 14.74 15.77
CA GLY A 46 -7.35 14.46 16.90
C GLY A 46 -8.12 15.72 17.29
N GLY A 47 -9.44 15.70 17.12
CA GLY A 47 -10.33 16.78 17.53
C GLY A 47 -11.37 16.29 18.54
N ALA A 48 -12.11 17.23 19.13
CA ALA A 48 -13.12 16.94 20.14
C ALA A 48 -14.34 16.16 19.59
N THR A 49 -14.66 16.34 18.30
CA THR A 49 -15.84 15.72 17.66
C THR A 49 -15.47 14.60 16.69
N HIS A 50 -14.28 14.67 16.11
CA HIS A 50 -13.79 13.71 15.14
C HIS A 50 -12.28 13.63 15.19
N SER A 51 -11.77 12.48 14.76
CA SER A 51 -10.36 12.29 14.44
C SER A 51 -10.25 11.68 13.06
N PHE A 52 -9.09 11.85 12.42
CA PHE A 52 -8.78 11.11 11.22
C PHE A 52 -7.31 10.72 11.15
N THR A 53 -7.05 9.66 10.41
CA THR A 53 -5.73 9.21 10.00
C THR A 53 -5.74 9.13 8.49
N MET A 54 -4.86 9.87 7.84
CA MET A 54 -4.61 9.79 6.40
C MET A 54 -3.21 9.23 6.19
N GLU A 55 -3.14 8.13 5.46
CA GLU A 55 -1.91 7.47 5.06
C GLU A 55 -1.76 7.59 3.55
N THR A 56 -0.65 8.15 3.11
CA THR A 56 -0.32 8.27 1.69
C THR A 56 0.95 7.48 1.41
N CYS A 57 0.96 6.76 0.30
CA CYS A 57 2.14 6.07 -0.18
C CYS A 57 2.36 6.37 -1.64
N THR A 58 3.51 6.96 -1.94
CA THR A 58 3.98 7.22 -3.28
C THR A 58 4.99 6.15 -3.67
N VAL A 59 4.73 5.46 -4.77
CA VAL A 59 5.62 4.45 -5.33
C VAL A 59 6.09 4.92 -6.70
N VAL A 60 7.40 5.04 -6.86
CA VAL A 60 8.06 5.46 -8.10
C VAL A 60 8.86 4.29 -8.65
N ARG A 61 8.54 3.85 -9.86
CA ARG A 61 9.39 2.89 -10.58
C ARG A 61 10.51 3.62 -11.31
N ARG A 62 11.75 3.15 -11.13
CA ARG A 62 12.93 3.69 -11.81
C ARG A 62 12.91 3.41 -13.32
N PRO A 63 13.63 4.18 -14.15
CA PRO A 63 13.73 3.96 -15.60
C PRO A 63 14.19 2.53 -15.96
N PRO A 64 13.86 2.03 -17.18
CA PRO A 64 13.28 2.75 -18.32
C PRO A 64 11.74 2.77 -18.36
N LYS A 65 11.05 1.92 -17.59
CA LYS A 65 9.58 1.85 -17.55
C LYS A 65 9.04 2.56 -16.32
N SER A 66 9.27 3.87 -16.24
CA SER A 66 8.90 4.67 -15.07
C SER A 66 7.38 4.86 -14.97
N TRP A 67 6.91 4.81 -13.74
CA TRP A 67 5.54 5.17 -13.37
C TRP A 67 5.53 5.65 -11.92
N THR A 68 4.55 6.48 -11.60
CA THR A 68 4.31 6.94 -10.23
C THR A 68 2.89 6.56 -9.83
N LEU A 69 2.77 5.80 -8.75
CA LEU A 69 1.51 5.37 -8.17
C LEU A 69 1.34 6.04 -6.80
N LEU A 70 0.18 6.63 -6.57
CA LEU A 70 -0.25 7.14 -5.27
C LEU A 70 -1.32 6.22 -4.72
N VAL A 71 -1.13 5.75 -3.49
CA VAL A 71 -2.14 4.99 -2.73
C VAL A 71 -2.48 5.80 -1.49
N VAL A 72 -3.77 5.99 -1.22
CA VAL A 72 -4.26 6.74 -0.08
C VAL A 72 -5.25 5.89 0.70
N LYS A 73 -5.10 5.93 2.03
CA LYS A 73 -6.04 5.37 2.98
C LYS A 73 -6.45 6.46 3.96
N GLU A 74 -7.74 6.60 4.15
CA GLU A 74 -8.32 7.56 5.08
C GLU A 74 -9.24 6.82 6.04
N PHE A 75 -8.98 7.03 7.31
CA PHE A 75 -9.79 6.51 8.40
C PHE A 75 -10.32 7.69 9.20
N TRP A 76 -11.63 7.73 9.38
CA TRP A 76 -12.31 8.76 10.15
C TRP A 76 -13.00 8.14 11.33
N TRP A 77 -12.99 8.79 12.48
CA TRP A 77 -13.69 8.35 13.68
C TRP A 77 -14.49 9.50 14.30
N THR A 78 -15.57 9.14 14.97
CA THR A 78 -16.30 9.99 15.91
C THR A 78 -15.56 10.11 17.23
N ALA A 79 -15.96 11.05 18.08
CA ALA A 79 -15.33 11.30 19.38
C ALA A 79 -15.16 10.04 20.27
N ASP A 80 -16.06 9.07 20.17
CA ASP A 80 -16.02 7.83 20.96
C ASP A 80 -15.01 6.78 20.43
N GLN A 81 -14.43 6.98 19.24
CA GLN A 81 -13.40 6.13 18.61
C GLN A 81 -13.76 4.63 18.47
N ARG A 82 -15.01 4.23 18.71
CA ARG A 82 -15.41 2.81 18.77
C ARG A 82 -15.40 2.12 17.41
N LYS A 83 -15.82 2.83 16.37
CA LYS A 83 -15.83 2.34 14.99
C LYS A 83 -15.44 3.48 14.05
N PRO A 84 -14.65 3.22 13.00
CA PRO A 84 -14.42 4.22 11.98
C PRO A 84 -15.75 4.60 11.32
N LEU A 85 -16.04 5.91 11.30
CA LEU A 85 -17.10 6.54 10.54
C LEU A 85 -16.92 6.29 9.04
N ARG A 86 -15.66 6.29 8.58
CA ARG A 86 -15.30 6.04 7.18
C ARG A 86 -13.96 5.33 7.10
N ASP A 87 -13.89 4.31 6.26
CA ASP A 87 -12.65 3.70 5.75
C ASP A 87 -12.70 3.87 4.22
N LEU A 88 -11.88 4.80 3.72
CA LEU A 88 -11.76 5.07 2.30
C LEU A 88 -10.37 4.67 1.85
N ARG A 89 -10.30 3.91 0.74
CA ARG A 89 -9.04 3.56 0.11
C ARG A 89 -9.16 3.79 -1.38
N TRP A 90 -8.15 4.42 -1.96
CA TRP A 90 -8.07 4.63 -3.39
C TRP A 90 -6.62 4.62 -3.83
N ALA A 91 -6.43 4.36 -5.12
CA ALA A 91 -5.13 4.42 -5.75
C ALA A 91 -5.25 5.10 -7.11
N LYS A 92 -4.25 5.92 -7.43
CA LYS A 92 -4.19 6.68 -8.67
C LYS A 92 -2.82 6.55 -9.28
N LEU A 93 -2.79 6.14 -10.54
CA LEU A 93 -1.60 6.28 -11.36
C LEU A 93 -1.41 7.78 -11.67
N VAL A 94 -0.38 8.38 -11.09
CA VAL A 94 -0.04 9.80 -11.25
C VAL A 94 0.63 10.02 -12.60
N SER A 95 1.50 9.09 -13.03
CA SER A 95 2.19 9.14 -14.32
C SER A 95 2.59 7.75 -14.79
N GLY A 96 2.88 7.62 -16.10
CA GLY A 96 3.36 6.39 -16.72
C GLY A 96 2.25 5.46 -17.23
N SER A 97 2.63 4.21 -17.50
CA SER A 97 1.76 3.21 -18.13
C SER A 97 1.01 2.37 -17.11
N ARG A 98 -0.33 2.38 -17.18
CA ARG A 98 -1.18 1.50 -16.36
C ARG A 98 -0.88 0.03 -16.60
N ALA A 99 -0.67 -0.36 -17.86
CA ALA A 99 -0.36 -1.74 -18.21
C ALA A 99 0.97 -2.20 -17.58
N ASP A 100 2.00 -1.35 -17.58
CA ASP A 100 3.29 -1.64 -16.95
C ASP A 100 3.19 -1.72 -15.42
N THR A 101 2.40 -0.81 -14.81
CA THR A 101 2.14 -0.81 -13.37
C THR A 101 1.45 -2.11 -12.96
N MET A 102 0.39 -2.50 -13.67
CA MET A 102 -0.35 -3.73 -13.38
C MET A 102 0.49 -4.99 -13.59
N ARG A 103 1.29 -5.04 -14.67
CA ARG A 103 2.23 -6.16 -14.91
C ARG A 103 3.25 -6.30 -13.77
N TRP A 104 3.79 -5.18 -13.29
CA TRP A 104 4.73 -5.19 -12.17
C TRP A 104 4.08 -5.73 -10.89
N LEU A 105 2.89 -5.23 -10.54
CA LEU A 105 2.13 -5.68 -9.36
C LEU A 105 1.81 -7.18 -9.44
N GLN A 106 1.30 -7.66 -10.58
CA GLN A 106 1.00 -9.08 -10.79
C GLN A 106 2.25 -9.97 -10.72
N ALA A 107 3.41 -9.47 -11.17
CA ALA A 107 4.67 -10.19 -11.02
C ALA A 107 5.06 -10.31 -9.54
N ARG A 108 4.89 -9.27 -8.73
CA ARG A 108 5.13 -9.32 -7.28
C ARG A 108 4.17 -10.26 -6.58
N ASP A 109 2.88 -10.22 -6.93
CA ASP A 109 1.87 -11.14 -6.38
C ASP A 109 2.26 -12.60 -6.60
N ARG A 110 2.61 -12.96 -7.84
CA ARG A 110 3.10 -14.31 -8.18
C ARG A 110 4.37 -14.70 -7.44
N THR A 111 5.36 -13.82 -7.39
CA THR A 111 6.61 -14.06 -6.64
C THR A 111 6.31 -14.34 -5.17
N ARG A 112 5.48 -13.51 -4.52
CA ARG A 112 5.12 -13.69 -3.12
C ARG A 112 4.37 -15.00 -2.86
N LEU A 113 3.43 -15.37 -3.72
CA LEU A 113 2.68 -16.62 -3.58
C LEU A 113 3.57 -17.85 -3.76
N ALA A 114 4.56 -17.79 -4.66
CA ALA A 114 5.52 -18.87 -4.86
C ALA A 114 6.41 -19.09 -3.63
N PHE A 115 6.86 -18.02 -2.97
CA PHE A 115 7.71 -18.11 -1.78
C PHE A 115 6.93 -18.27 -0.46
N GLY A 116 5.71 -17.76 -0.36
CA GLY A 116 4.84 -17.91 0.81
C GLY A 116 4.20 -19.30 0.94
N GLY A 117 4.11 -20.06 -0.16
CA GLY A 117 3.71 -21.47 -0.14
C GLY A 117 4.80 -22.44 0.30
N ALA A 118 6.07 -22.02 0.28
CA ALA A 118 7.21 -22.87 0.65
C ALA A 118 7.47 -22.93 2.17
N SER A 119 6.83 -22.08 2.97
CA SER A 119 7.00 -22.03 4.43
C SER A 119 6.13 -23.01 5.22
N ASN A 120 5.36 -23.88 4.55
CA ASN A 120 4.48 -24.88 5.19
C ASN A 120 4.94 -26.34 4.96
N ILE A 121 6.23 -26.55 4.67
CA ILE A 121 6.83 -27.89 4.68
C ILE A 121 8.11 -27.83 5.51
N SER A 122 8.00 -28.05 6.81
CA SER A 122 9.09 -28.49 7.69
C SER A 122 8.46 -29.05 8.98
N ASP A 123 8.50 -30.38 9.06
CA ASP A 123 8.45 -31.32 10.19
C ASP A 123 7.63 -31.01 11.46
#